data_AF-A0A142L411-F1
#
_entry.id   AF-A0A142L411-F1
#
_cell.length_a   1.000
_cell.length_b   1.000
_cell.length_c   1.000
_cell.angle_alpha   90.00
_cell.angle_beta   90.00
_cell.angle_gamma   90.00
#
_symmetry.space_group_name_H-M   'P 1'
#
loop_
_entity.id
_entity.type
_entity.pdbx_description
1 polymer ?
#
loop_
_entity_poly.entity_id
_entity_poly.type
_entity_poly.pdbx_seq_one_letter_code
_entity_poly.pdbx_strand_id
1 'polypeptide(L)'
;MKKITSILLTLMFMGIIPVTFTDCCRCKDPGPDKYFSVDSMNVTTQYDHCYGLGFDSTAYYPFDSIGFIVSVNHLKQISSLFSQPTFSFITSAYACSCNEPNFIIQQKVASFEIISKVDSLYNDEIILKRGDVLNTYFNVDINGSTVRFKLEEYQLTNYFPGYSNQSIQLYLNVRPKQPVTLLVDIIVKLNDGKVFLFENQSIKVK
;
A
#
# COMPACT_ATOMS: atom_id res chain seq x y z
N MET A 1 53.75 -9.15 -46.68
CA MET A 1 52.71 -8.26 -46.09
C MET A 1 51.30 -8.86 -46.00
N LYS A 2 50.93 -9.92 -46.76
CA LYS A 2 49.57 -10.53 -46.71
C LYS A 2 49.25 -11.43 -45.49
N LYS A 3 50.24 -11.81 -44.67
CA LYS A 3 50.03 -12.73 -43.52
C LYS A 3 49.61 -12.03 -42.22
N ILE A 4 49.91 -10.72 -42.06
CA ILE A 4 49.60 -9.97 -40.84
C ILE A 4 48.14 -9.52 -40.82
N THR A 5 47.58 -9.17 -41.98
CA THR A 5 46.16 -8.81 -42.12
C THR A 5 45.22 -9.98 -41.85
N SER A 6 45.62 -11.21 -42.17
CA SER A 6 44.82 -12.41 -41.87
C SER A 6 44.76 -12.71 -40.38
N ILE A 7 45.83 -12.49 -39.62
CA ILE A 7 45.86 -12.69 -38.17
C ILE A 7 44.98 -11.64 -37.47
N LEU A 8 45.02 -10.38 -37.93
CA LEU A 8 44.18 -9.32 -37.38
C LEU A 8 42.68 -9.56 -37.65
N LEU A 9 42.33 -10.05 -38.85
CA LEU A 9 40.95 -10.40 -39.19
C LEU A 9 40.47 -11.62 -38.40
N THR A 10 41.31 -12.64 -38.22
CA THR A 10 40.92 -13.87 -37.50
C THR A 10 40.73 -13.59 -36.00
N LEU A 11 41.52 -12.68 -35.42
CA LEU A 11 41.31 -12.19 -34.05
C LEU A 11 40.02 -11.36 -33.89
N MET A 12 39.62 -10.59 -34.92
CA MET A 12 38.32 -9.91 -34.93
C MET A 12 37.12 -10.86 -35.07
N PHE A 13 37.29 -12.01 -35.74
CA PHE A 13 36.23 -13.01 -35.94
C PHE A 13 36.18 -14.12 -34.88
N MET A 14 37.25 -14.37 -34.13
CA MET A 14 37.29 -15.45 -33.11
C MET A 14 36.66 -15.10 -31.76
N GLY A 15 36.05 -13.93 -31.60
CA GLY A 15 35.15 -13.70 -30.46
C GLY A 15 35.75 -13.98 -29.09
N ILE A 16 37.07 -13.81 -28.91
CA ILE A 16 37.70 -13.84 -27.59
C ILE A 16 37.50 -12.45 -26.98
N ILE A 17 36.24 -12.14 -26.68
CA ILE A 17 35.93 -11.17 -25.65
C ILE A 17 36.25 -11.91 -24.35
N PRO A 18 37.16 -11.41 -23.50
CA PRO A 18 37.28 -11.96 -22.16
C PRO A 18 35.93 -11.73 -21.47
N VAL A 19 35.13 -12.79 -21.37
CA VAL A 19 33.95 -12.81 -20.51
C VAL A 19 34.43 -13.03 -19.09
N THR A 20 34.95 -11.95 -18.50
CA THR A 20 34.88 -11.78 -17.05
C THR A 20 33.48 -11.26 -16.76
N PHE A 21 32.55 -12.19 -16.59
CA PHE A 21 31.29 -11.92 -15.92
C PHE A 21 31.61 -11.66 -14.45
N THR A 22 31.46 -10.42 -14.02
CA THR A 22 31.06 -9.98 -12.68
C THR A 22 30.85 -8.46 -12.78
N ASP A 23 29.62 -8.00 -12.56
CA ASP A 23 29.26 -6.59 -12.32
C ASP A 23 29.21 -5.54 -13.47
N CYS A 24 29.41 -5.87 -14.75
CA CYS A 24 29.34 -4.84 -15.81
C CYS A 24 27.94 -4.37 -16.22
N CYS A 25 26.87 -5.06 -15.81
CA CYS A 25 25.49 -4.59 -15.96
C CYS A 25 24.97 -3.96 -14.65
N ARG A 26 25.80 -3.19 -13.95
CA ARG A 26 25.25 -2.20 -13.01
C ARG A 26 24.62 -1.12 -13.88
N CYS A 27 23.29 -1.12 -13.98
CA CYS A 27 22.58 0.12 -14.29
C CYS A 27 23.17 1.17 -13.35
N LYS A 28 23.90 2.12 -13.93
CA LYS A 28 24.81 2.97 -13.17
C LYS A 28 24.07 3.83 -12.17
N ASP A 29 22.77 4.01 -12.36
CA ASP A 29 21.83 4.44 -11.34
C ASP A 29 20.46 3.79 -11.62
N PRO A 30 19.75 3.23 -10.61
CA PRO A 30 18.30 3.14 -10.70
C PRO A 30 17.76 4.55 -11.00
N GLY A 31 16.64 4.65 -11.75
CA GLY A 31 16.03 5.96 -12.00
C GLY A 31 15.86 6.76 -10.70
N PRO A 32 15.79 8.10 -10.75
CA PRO A 32 15.75 8.93 -9.55
C PRO A 32 14.63 8.50 -8.61
N ASP A 33 14.92 8.36 -7.32
CA ASP A 33 13.90 8.10 -6.31
C ASP A 33 12.83 9.19 -6.41
N LYS A 34 11.57 8.75 -6.50
CA LYS A 34 10.42 9.64 -6.57
C LYS A 34 9.71 9.65 -5.22
N TYR A 35 9.57 10.84 -4.66
CA TYR A 35 8.93 11.05 -3.37
C TYR A 35 7.51 11.56 -3.57
N PHE A 36 6.57 10.92 -2.89
CA PHE A 36 5.15 11.22 -3.01
C PHE A 36 4.53 11.63 -1.67
N SER A 37 3.58 12.55 -1.77
CA SER A 37 2.67 12.96 -0.71
C SER A 37 1.31 12.31 -0.93
N VAL A 38 0.67 11.83 0.13
CA VAL A 38 -0.74 11.43 0.06
C VAL A 38 -1.61 12.65 -0.15
N ASP A 39 -2.25 12.72 -1.32
CA ASP A 39 -3.11 13.84 -1.71
C ASP A 39 -4.56 13.58 -1.33
N SER A 40 -5.08 12.40 -1.68
CA SER A 40 -6.42 11.95 -1.29
C SER A 40 -6.46 10.48 -0.91
N MET A 41 -7.42 10.15 -0.06
CA MET A 41 -7.78 8.80 0.36
C MET A 41 -9.27 8.58 0.12
N ASN A 42 -9.70 7.33 0.06
CA ASN A 42 -11.10 6.94 0.05
C ASN A 42 -11.37 5.82 1.05
N VAL A 43 -12.64 5.73 1.43
CA VAL A 43 -13.19 4.59 2.14
C VAL A 43 -14.23 3.92 1.24
N THR A 44 -14.15 2.61 1.10
CA THR A 44 -15.17 1.79 0.47
C THR A 44 -15.58 0.65 1.39
N THR A 45 -16.79 0.13 1.20
CA THR A 45 -17.23 -1.08 1.89
C THR A 45 -16.85 -2.28 1.03
N GLN A 46 -16.27 -3.30 1.66
CA GLN A 46 -15.94 -4.56 1.01
C GLN A 46 -16.59 -5.71 1.74
N TYR A 47 -17.14 -6.61 0.95
CA TYR A 47 -17.53 -7.94 1.39
C TYR A 47 -16.48 -8.93 0.89
N ASP A 48 -15.81 -9.60 1.83
CA ASP A 48 -14.81 -10.61 1.58
C ASP A 48 -15.53 -11.91 1.17
N HIS A 49 -15.64 -12.12 -0.14
CA HIS A 49 -16.22 -13.34 -0.68
C HIS A 49 -15.35 -13.93 -1.78
N CYS A 50 -14.87 -15.14 -1.51
CA CYS A 50 -14.12 -15.98 -2.45
C CYS A 50 -14.89 -16.37 -3.73
N TYR A 51 -16.17 -16.00 -3.89
CA TYR A 51 -17.08 -16.58 -4.90
C TYR A 51 -17.83 -15.59 -5.80
N GLY A 52 -17.40 -14.32 -5.89
CA GLY A 52 -17.87 -13.42 -6.96
C GLY A 52 -19.35 -12.98 -6.91
N LEU A 53 -20.05 -13.19 -5.80
CA LEU A 53 -21.34 -12.57 -5.56
C LEU A 53 -21.14 -11.08 -5.27
N GLY A 54 -21.89 -10.23 -5.95
CA GLY A 54 -21.81 -8.77 -5.78
C GLY A 54 -22.17 -8.33 -4.36
N PHE A 55 -21.62 -7.20 -3.94
CA PHE A 55 -22.02 -6.53 -2.70
C PHE A 55 -23.45 -5.98 -2.80
N ASP A 56 -24.30 -6.31 -1.83
CA ASP A 56 -25.66 -5.82 -1.67
C ASP A 56 -25.77 -5.00 -0.39
N SER A 57 -25.83 -3.68 -0.54
CA SER A 57 -25.96 -2.72 0.56
C SER A 57 -27.22 -2.89 1.44
N THR A 58 -28.20 -3.69 0.99
CA THR A 58 -29.43 -3.93 1.74
C THR A 58 -29.31 -5.10 2.72
N ALA A 59 -28.41 -6.05 2.45
CA ALA A 59 -28.26 -7.30 3.19
C ALA A 59 -27.41 -7.17 4.46
N TYR A 60 -27.56 -8.13 5.38
CA TYR A 60 -26.71 -8.30 6.55
C TYR A 60 -25.69 -9.41 6.31
N TYR A 61 -24.42 -9.11 6.58
CA TYR A 61 -23.28 -9.99 6.35
C TYR A 61 -22.65 -10.47 7.65
N PRO A 62 -21.96 -11.63 7.66
CA PRO A 62 -21.18 -12.03 8.82
C PRO A 62 -20.18 -10.93 9.22
N PHE A 63 -20.12 -10.62 10.52
CA PHE A 63 -19.32 -9.51 11.06
C PHE A 63 -17.83 -9.52 10.67
N ASP A 64 -17.27 -10.70 10.42
CA ASP A 64 -15.86 -10.93 10.07
C ASP A 64 -15.59 -10.95 8.55
N SER A 65 -16.65 -10.83 7.76
CA SER A 65 -16.65 -10.94 6.30
C SER A 65 -17.00 -9.63 5.60
N ILE A 66 -17.47 -8.62 6.32
CA ILE A 66 -17.71 -7.27 5.78
C ILE A 66 -16.87 -6.25 6.56
N GLY A 67 -16.31 -5.29 5.84
CA GLY A 67 -15.42 -4.30 6.42
C GLY A 67 -15.33 -3.01 5.62
N PHE A 68 -14.48 -2.12 6.11
CA PHE A 68 -14.10 -0.89 5.41
C PHE A 68 -12.72 -1.06 4.80
N ILE A 69 -12.56 -0.73 3.52
CA ILE A 69 -11.26 -0.54 2.90
C ILE A 69 -10.94 0.95 2.94
N VAL A 70 -9.79 1.31 3.51
CA VAL A 70 -9.19 2.63 3.35
C VAL A 70 -8.03 2.51 2.36
N SER A 71 -8.11 3.23 1.25
CA SER A 71 -7.06 3.24 0.23
C SER A 71 -6.60 4.66 -0.10
N VAL A 72 -5.37 4.75 -0.59
CA VAL A 72 -4.85 6.00 -1.16
C VAL A 72 -5.33 6.10 -2.60
N ASN A 73 -6.07 7.17 -2.90
CA ASN A 73 -6.62 7.40 -4.23
C ASN A 73 -5.67 8.18 -5.12
N HIS A 74 -5.01 9.20 -4.55
CA HIS A 74 -4.17 10.10 -5.31
C HIS A 74 -2.88 10.41 -4.55
N LEU A 75 -1.77 10.31 -5.27
CA LEU A 75 -0.42 10.60 -4.77
C LEU A 75 0.14 11.77 -5.58
N LYS A 76 0.63 12.79 -4.87
CA LYS A 76 1.25 13.96 -5.47
C LYS A 76 2.77 13.83 -5.37
N GLN A 77 3.47 13.81 -6.50
CA GLN A 77 4.93 13.83 -6.49
C GLN A 77 5.41 15.17 -5.90
N ILE A 78 6.28 15.10 -4.89
CA ILE A 78 6.84 16.26 -4.20
C ILE A 78 8.23 16.57 -4.74
N SER A 79 9.03 15.54 -5.00
CA SER A 79 10.39 15.68 -5.50
C SER A 79 10.87 14.43 -6.23
N SER A 80 11.94 14.61 -7.01
CA SER A 80 12.72 13.53 -7.62
C SER A 80 14.19 13.79 -7.32
N LEU A 81 14.87 12.86 -6.67
CA LEU A 81 16.30 12.97 -6.38
C LEU A 81 17.09 12.36 -7.53
N PHE A 82 17.70 13.22 -8.35
CA PHE A 82 18.65 12.78 -9.37
C PHE A 82 19.97 12.43 -8.71
N SER A 83 20.46 11.22 -8.96
CA SER A 83 21.87 10.91 -8.78
C SER A 83 22.69 11.84 -9.67
N GLN A 84 23.79 12.39 -9.14
CA GLN A 84 24.66 13.24 -9.95
C GLN A 84 25.29 12.39 -11.05
N PRO A 85 25.33 12.88 -12.31
CA PRO A 85 25.94 12.13 -13.40
C PRO A 85 27.40 11.87 -13.07
N THR A 86 27.75 10.60 -12.88
CA THR A 86 29.14 10.19 -12.72
C THR A 86 29.81 10.23 -14.10
N PHE A 87 30.58 11.29 -14.36
CA PHE A 87 31.39 11.43 -15.58
C PHE A 87 32.21 10.16 -15.84
N SER A 88 31.95 9.48 -16.94
CA SER A 88 32.73 8.33 -17.43
C SER A 88 33.07 8.58 -18.90
N PHE A 89 34.33 8.43 -19.27
CA PHE A 89 34.88 8.76 -20.60
C PHE A 89 34.65 7.69 -21.67
N ILE A 90 33.74 6.74 -21.45
CA ILE A 90 33.45 5.65 -22.40
C ILE A 90 31.93 5.52 -22.56
N THR A 91 31.40 5.96 -23.69
CA THR A 91 29.98 5.88 -24.06
C THR A 91 29.70 4.57 -24.78
N SER A 92 29.43 3.53 -24.01
CA SER A 92 28.92 2.26 -24.52
C SER A 92 27.39 2.26 -24.38
N ALA A 93 26.66 2.16 -25.50
CA ALA A 93 25.21 1.99 -25.47
C ALA A 93 24.88 0.53 -25.11
N TYR A 94 24.67 0.25 -23.83
CA TYR A 94 24.16 -1.03 -23.35
C TYR A 94 22.63 -0.94 -23.21
N ALA A 95 21.90 -1.87 -23.83
CA ALA A 95 20.48 -2.06 -23.60
C ALA A 95 20.27 -2.82 -22.28
N CYS A 96 20.42 -2.14 -21.15
CA CYS A 96 20.08 -2.69 -19.84
C CYS A 96 18.63 -2.34 -19.51
N SER A 97 17.82 -3.35 -19.18
CA SER A 97 16.53 -3.16 -18.49
C SER A 97 16.83 -2.66 -17.08
N CYS A 98 16.88 -1.35 -16.88
CA CYS A 98 17.18 -0.80 -15.56
C CYS A 98 15.98 -0.92 -14.61
N ASN A 99 16.30 -1.21 -13.35
CA ASN A 99 15.31 -1.27 -12.28
C ASN A 99 14.52 0.05 -12.25
N GLU A 100 13.20 -0.07 -12.14
CA GLU A 100 12.31 1.07 -12.02
C GLU A 100 12.72 1.95 -10.82
N PRO A 101 12.56 3.29 -10.91
CA PRO A 101 12.84 4.20 -9.80
C PRO A 101 12.10 3.79 -8.53
N ASN A 102 12.72 3.91 -7.37
CA ASN A 102 12.03 3.61 -6.11
C ASN A 102 10.91 4.64 -5.90
N PHE A 103 9.75 4.11 -5.53
CA PHE A 103 8.56 4.90 -5.19
C PHE A 103 8.49 5.01 -3.66
N ILE A 104 8.63 6.22 -3.12
CA ILE A 104 8.70 6.44 -1.67
C ILE A 104 7.59 7.40 -1.23
N ILE A 105 6.61 6.89 -0.48
CA ILE A 105 5.62 7.73 0.22
C ILE A 105 6.26 8.26 1.50
N GLN A 106 6.24 9.57 1.70
CA GLN A 106 6.88 10.21 2.87
C GLN A 106 6.02 10.16 4.13
N GLN A 107 4.69 10.20 3.99
CA GLN A 107 3.81 10.16 5.15
C GLN A 107 3.56 8.74 5.66
N LYS A 108 3.36 8.66 6.97
CA LYS A 108 2.86 7.48 7.66
C LYS A 108 1.56 7.81 8.35
N VAL A 109 0.72 6.80 8.57
CA VAL A 109 -0.42 6.91 9.47
C VAL A 109 0.10 7.11 10.90
N ALA A 110 -0.30 8.21 11.52
CA ALA A 110 0.01 8.53 12.91
C ALA A 110 -1.12 8.10 13.85
N SER A 111 -2.38 8.25 13.42
CA SER A 111 -3.52 7.69 14.14
C SER A 111 -4.63 7.29 13.17
N PHE A 112 -5.44 6.35 13.64
CA PHE A 112 -6.59 5.84 12.92
C PHE A 112 -7.73 5.70 13.92
N GLU A 113 -8.82 6.41 13.75
CA GLU A 113 -9.92 6.41 14.71
C GLU A 113 -11.24 6.07 14.02
N ILE A 114 -11.99 5.17 14.64
CA ILE A 114 -13.34 4.80 14.20
C ILE A 114 -14.30 5.28 15.28
N ILE A 115 -15.16 6.25 14.96
CA ILE A 115 -16.03 6.91 15.94
C ILE A 115 -17.47 6.47 15.71
N SER A 116 -18.15 5.97 16.73
CA SER A 116 -19.57 5.62 16.61
C SER A 116 -20.45 6.86 16.41
N LYS A 117 -21.42 6.78 15.50
CA LYS A 117 -22.42 7.84 15.27
C LYS A 117 -23.76 7.56 15.94
N VAL A 118 -23.96 6.35 16.44
CA VAL A 118 -25.23 5.88 16.97
C VAL A 118 -25.05 5.20 18.31
N ASP A 119 -26.07 5.31 19.15
CA ASP A 119 -26.20 4.48 20.33
C ASP A 119 -26.77 3.13 19.89
N SER A 120 -26.07 2.03 20.15
CA SER A 120 -26.50 0.70 19.75
C SER A 120 -26.06 -0.36 20.74
N LEU A 121 -27.00 -1.22 21.15
CA LEU A 121 -26.69 -2.43 21.91
C LEU A 121 -26.13 -3.46 20.93
N TYR A 122 -24.81 -3.68 20.98
CA TYR A 122 -24.11 -4.55 20.04
C TYR A 122 -24.18 -6.01 20.49
N ASN A 123 -24.00 -6.26 21.79
CA ASN A 123 -24.30 -7.53 22.45
C ASN A 123 -24.66 -7.28 23.93
N ASP A 124 -24.80 -8.33 24.74
CA ASP A 124 -25.24 -8.21 26.15
C ASP A 124 -24.25 -7.44 27.04
N GLU A 125 -22.99 -7.32 26.62
CA GLU A 125 -21.90 -6.71 27.39
C GLU A 125 -21.42 -5.38 26.78
N ILE A 126 -21.72 -5.13 25.50
CA ILE A 126 -21.19 -4.02 24.73
C ILE A 126 -22.33 -3.12 24.25
N ILE A 127 -22.33 -1.90 24.76
CA ILE A 127 -23.15 -0.78 24.28
C ILE A 127 -22.20 0.19 23.59
N LEU A 128 -22.37 0.36 22.28
CA LEU A 128 -21.67 1.38 21.53
C LEU A 128 -22.42 2.70 21.73
N LYS A 129 -21.79 3.72 22.31
CA LYS A 129 -22.40 5.04 22.43
C LYS A 129 -21.89 5.95 21.33
N ARG A 130 -22.72 6.91 20.92
CA ARG A 130 -22.32 7.98 20.02
C ARG A 130 -21.10 8.71 20.58
N GLY A 131 -20.08 8.85 19.74
CA GLY A 131 -18.81 9.49 20.09
C GLY A 131 -17.75 8.54 20.64
N ASP A 132 -18.08 7.28 20.93
CA ASP A 132 -17.09 6.30 21.40
C ASP A 132 -16.08 5.97 20.28
N VAL A 133 -14.80 5.85 20.68
CA VAL A 133 -13.73 5.34 19.82
C VAL A 133 -13.80 3.82 19.83
N LEU A 134 -14.04 3.24 18.65
CA LEU A 134 -14.32 1.82 18.47
C LEU A 134 -13.10 0.99 18.09
N ASN A 135 -11.88 1.54 18.15
CA ASN A 135 -10.68 0.91 17.60
C ASN A 135 -10.43 -0.52 18.12
N THR A 136 -10.73 -0.79 19.39
CA THR A 136 -10.59 -2.11 20.03
C THR A 136 -11.44 -3.20 19.37
N TYR A 137 -12.55 -2.82 18.74
CA TYR A 137 -13.50 -3.72 18.09
C TYR A 137 -13.14 -4.04 16.64
N PHE A 138 -12.05 -3.46 16.13
CA PHE A 138 -11.60 -3.64 14.75
C PHE A 138 -10.23 -4.30 14.68
N ASN A 139 -10.13 -5.23 13.74
CA ASN A 139 -8.88 -5.76 13.25
C ASN A 139 -8.52 -5.14 11.90
N VAL A 140 -7.21 -5.06 11.64
CA VAL A 140 -6.59 -4.55 10.43
C VAL A 140 -5.98 -5.70 9.63
N ASP A 141 -6.28 -5.70 8.35
CA ASP A 141 -5.56 -6.43 7.32
C ASP A 141 -4.92 -5.41 6.35
N ILE A 142 -3.69 -5.68 5.91
CA ILE A 142 -2.96 -4.87 4.93
C ILE A 142 -2.89 -5.67 3.63
N ASN A 143 -3.44 -5.12 2.54
CA ASN A 143 -3.41 -5.69 1.20
C ASN A 143 -4.03 -7.10 1.06
N GLY A 144 -5.02 -7.46 1.89
CA GLY A 144 -5.67 -8.78 1.80
C GLY A 144 -4.81 -9.93 2.36
N SER A 145 -3.89 -9.61 3.27
CA SER A 145 -3.15 -10.56 4.07
C SER A 145 -4.09 -11.37 4.97
N THR A 146 -3.85 -12.68 5.08
CA THR A 146 -4.59 -13.54 6.01
C THR A 146 -4.33 -13.20 7.48
N VAL A 147 -3.28 -12.41 7.77
CA VAL A 147 -2.93 -12.02 9.13
C VAL A 147 -3.64 -10.72 9.50
N ARG A 148 -4.56 -10.83 10.46
CA ARG A 148 -5.31 -9.70 11.04
C ARG A 148 -4.67 -9.27 12.36
N PHE A 149 -4.31 -8.00 12.47
CA PHE A 149 -3.78 -7.38 13.69
C PHE A 149 -4.87 -6.57 14.39
N LYS A 150 -4.78 -6.34 15.70
CA LYS A 150 -5.66 -5.33 16.32
C LYS A 150 -5.32 -3.95 15.78
N LEU A 151 -6.31 -3.10 15.53
CA LEU A 151 -6.09 -1.75 15.01
C LEU A 151 -5.15 -0.93 15.92
N GLU A 152 -5.26 -1.10 17.23
CA GLU A 152 -4.39 -0.44 18.21
C GLU A 152 -2.92 -0.91 18.09
N GLU A 153 -2.68 -2.18 17.81
CA GLU A 153 -1.34 -2.73 17.61
C GLU A 153 -0.73 -2.27 16.28
N TYR A 154 -1.57 -2.12 15.25
CA TYR A 154 -1.14 -1.60 13.94
C TYR A 154 -0.63 -0.15 14.06
N GLN A 155 -1.32 0.71 14.82
CA GLN A 155 -0.90 2.10 15.06
C GLN A 155 0.49 2.22 15.68
N LEU A 156 0.90 1.22 16.46
CA LEU A 156 2.18 1.21 17.17
C LEU A 156 3.33 0.68 16.31
N THR A 157 3.05 -0.06 15.24
CA THR A 157 4.07 -0.90 14.61
C THR A 157 4.49 -0.51 13.21
N ASN A 158 3.65 0.05 12.33
CA ASN A 158 4.08 0.18 10.92
C ASN A 158 3.54 1.34 10.08
N TYR A 159 4.43 1.73 9.17
CA TYR A 159 4.23 2.57 7.98
C TYR A 159 3.05 2.06 7.15
N PHE A 160 2.33 2.97 6.50
CA PHE A 160 1.61 2.62 5.26
C PHE A 160 2.71 2.20 4.27
N PRO A 161 2.86 0.92 3.89
CA PRO A 161 3.92 0.56 2.97
C PRO A 161 3.68 1.31 1.65
N GLY A 162 4.74 1.97 1.17
CA GLY A 162 4.63 3.09 0.24
C GLY A 162 4.26 2.75 -1.21
N TYR A 163 3.35 1.81 -1.47
CA TYR A 163 2.95 1.46 -2.84
C TYR A 163 1.57 2.04 -3.19
N SER A 164 1.41 2.48 -4.43
CA SER A 164 0.21 3.20 -4.92
C SER A 164 -1.10 2.40 -4.91
N ASN A 165 -1.04 1.11 -4.57
CA ASN A 165 -2.16 0.17 -4.59
C ASN A 165 -2.48 -0.41 -3.20
N GLN A 166 -1.90 0.15 -2.14
CA GLN A 166 -2.10 -0.43 -0.81
C GLN A 166 -3.39 0.03 -0.15
N SER A 167 -4.00 -0.91 0.54
CA SER A 167 -5.25 -0.71 1.24
C SER A 167 -5.19 -1.32 2.64
N ILE A 168 -5.78 -0.58 3.57
CA ILE A 168 -6.04 -1.03 4.93
C ILE A 168 -7.48 -1.53 4.95
N GLN A 169 -7.67 -2.79 5.28
CA GLN A 169 -9.00 -3.37 5.46
C GLN A 169 -9.31 -3.48 6.94
N LEU A 170 -10.49 -3.05 7.34
CA LEU A 170 -10.96 -2.97 8.70
C LEU A 170 -12.16 -3.90 8.88
N TYR A 171 -11.97 -4.93 9.69
CA TYR A 171 -13.00 -5.92 9.99
C TYR A 171 -13.36 -5.87 11.47
N LEU A 172 -14.63 -6.09 11.79
CA LEU A 172 -15.04 -6.24 13.18
C LEU A 172 -14.45 -7.54 13.75
N ASN A 173 -13.99 -7.47 14.99
CA ASN A 173 -13.47 -8.63 15.72
C ASN A 173 -14.43 -9.15 16.81
N VAL A 174 -15.55 -8.45 17.00
CA VAL A 174 -16.63 -8.86 17.90
C VAL A 174 -17.91 -9.14 17.12
N ARG A 175 -18.53 -10.28 17.43
CA ARG A 175 -19.81 -10.69 16.86
C ARG A 175 -20.98 -9.95 17.52
N PRO A 176 -21.91 -9.38 16.74
CA PRO A 176 -23.13 -8.82 17.31
C PRO A 176 -24.11 -9.93 17.72
N LYS A 177 -24.94 -9.69 18.74
CA LYS A 177 -25.96 -10.68 19.17
C LYS A 177 -27.13 -10.78 18.19
N GLN A 178 -27.43 -9.67 17.52
CA GLN A 178 -28.51 -9.53 16.56
C GLN A 178 -28.04 -8.70 15.36
N PRO A 179 -28.71 -8.79 14.20
CA PRO A 179 -28.37 -7.95 13.05
C PRO A 179 -28.35 -6.47 13.43
N VAL A 180 -27.22 -5.80 13.18
CA VAL A 180 -26.97 -4.40 13.53
C VAL A 180 -26.45 -3.64 12.32
N THR A 181 -26.94 -2.42 12.14
CA THR A 181 -26.32 -1.44 11.24
C THR A 181 -25.35 -0.62 12.06
N LEU A 182 -24.06 -0.77 11.79
CA LEU A 182 -23.02 0.09 12.36
C LEU A 182 -22.93 1.36 11.50
N LEU A 183 -22.91 2.52 12.15
CA LEU A 183 -22.70 3.82 11.51
C LEU A 183 -21.55 4.54 12.23
N VAL A 184 -20.49 4.86 11.50
CA VAL A 184 -19.24 5.39 12.05
C VAL A 184 -18.69 6.54 11.20
N ASP A 185 -17.90 7.40 11.84
CA ASP A 185 -16.93 8.23 11.14
C ASP A 185 -15.55 7.57 11.22
N ILE A 186 -14.79 7.62 10.14
CA ILE A 186 -13.42 7.12 10.09
C ILE A 186 -12.46 8.30 9.92
N ILE A 187 -11.49 8.41 10.82
CA ILE A 187 -10.52 9.51 10.86
C ILE A 187 -9.12 8.93 10.69
N VAL A 188 -8.40 9.39 9.68
CA VAL A 188 -7.00 9.00 9.44
C VAL A 188 -6.13 10.22 9.54
N LYS A 189 -5.20 10.22 10.51
CA LYS A 189 -4.22 11.29 10.68
C LYS A 189 -2.85 10.81 10.22
N LEU A 190 -2.20 11.61 9.39
CA LEU A 190 -0.83 11.39 8.96
C LEU A 190 0.16 12.07 9.89
N ASN A 191 1.41 11.59 9.90
CA ASN A 191 2.50 12.12 10.72
C ASN A 191 2.92 13.56 10.36
N ASP A 192 2.56 14.05 9.18
CA ASP A 192 2.73 15.45 8.76
C ASP A 192 1.58 16.37 9.22
N GLY A 193 0.60 15.82 9.94
CA GLY A 193 -0.55 16.55 10.46
C GLY A 193 -1.76 16.58 9.54
N LYS A 194 -1.68 16.03 8.31
CA LYS A 194 -2.84 15.94 7.42
C LYS A 194 -3.90 14.99 7.99
N VAL A 195 -5.16 15.39 7.95
CA VAL A 195 -6.29 14.61 8.47
C VAL A 195 -7.27 14.34 7.34
N PHE A 196 -7.67 13.08 7.20
CA PHE A 196 -8.75 12.64 6.33
C PHE A 196 -9.92 12.17 7.21
N LEU A 197 -11.09 12.78 6.99
CA LEU A 197 -12.32 12.45 7.69
C LEU A 197 -13.31 11.86 6.69
N PHE A 198 -13.83 10.67 7.00
CA PHE A 198 -14.85 9.97 6.23
C PHE A 198 -16.09 9.82 7.09
N GLU A 199 -17.09 10.65 6.85
CA GLU A 199 -18.29 10.69 7.68
C GLU A 199 -19.31 9.64 7.24
N ASN A 200 -20.14 9.19 8.19
CA ASN A 200 -21.33 8.38 7.95
C ASN A 200 -21.08 7.08 7.17
N GLN A 201 -19.94 6.43 7.40
CA GLN A 201 -19.63 5.12 6.85
C GLN A 201 -20.49 4.07 7.56
N SER A 202 -21.11 3.17 6.80
CA SER A 202 -22.02 2.18 7.38
C SER A 202 -21.83 0.77 6.85
N ILE A 203 -22.01 -0.21 7.74
CA ILE A 203 -22.02 -1.63 7.42
C ILE A 203 -23.15 -2.33 8.18
N LYS A 204 -23.72 -3.38 7.56
CA LYS A 204 -24.78 -4.20 8.14
C LYS A 204 -24.24 -5.58 8.49
N VAL A 205 -24.19 -5.89 9.78
CA VAL A 205 -23.51 -7.07 10.33
C VAL A 205 -24.45 -7.97 11.11
N LYS A 206 -24.19 -9.28 11.09
CA LYS A 206 -24.89 -10.33 11.85
C LYS A 206 -23.95 -11.43 12.33
#